data_AF-A0ABC9R2P2-F1
#
_entry.id   AF-A0ABC9R2P2-F1
#
_cell.length_a   1.000
_cell.length_b   1.000
_cell.length_c   1.000
_cell.angle_alpha   90.00
_cell.angle_beta   90.00
_cell.angle_gamma   90.00
#
_symmetry.space_group_name_H-M   'P 1'
#
loop_
_entity.id
_entity.type
_entity.pdbx_description
1 polymer ?
#
loop_
_entity_poly.entity_id
_entity_poly.type
_entity_poly.pdbx_seq_one_letter_code
_entity_poly.pdbx_strand_id
1 'polypeptide(L)'
;MDEFLSSAALNPGSVGPTLPPVPPFQFPTGPTGSTGATGPTGTLSLAFGNFCQTQFITVPFEDPFSFNQVGPIAGGVSLLNPTTISITQAGFYRVSFIALINTSLNPVFPHLPIISAFLNNSPIPNVQASFGIQINDSEDSGCHQLSGEMILSIPANSILQLRNDSFFNSQNIVTCDNGVNAVELTIIKLN
;
A
#
# COMPACT_ATOMS: atom_id res chain seq x y z
N MET A 1 -50.81 31.95 89.29
CA MET A 1 -49.36 32.21 89.41
C MET A 1 -48.65 30.97 88.93
N ASP A 2 -47.59 31.20 88.19
CA ASP A 2 -46.99 30.37 87.15
C ASP A 2 -46.41 29.03 87.62
N GLU A 3 -46.50 28.02 86.76
CA GLU A 3 -45.51 26.94 86.77
C GLU A 3 -45.07 26.65 85.33
N PHE A 4 -43.99 27.34 84.93
CA PHE A 4 -43.22 27.00 83.75
C PHE A 4 -42.53 25.66 83.99
N LEU A 5 -43.02 24.60 83.35
CA LEU A 5 -42.29 23.34 83.27
C LEU A 5 -41.13 23.48 82.28
N SER A 6 -39.95 23.75 82.85
CA SER A 6 -38.67 23.73 82.16
C SER A 6 -38.27 22.28 81.88
N SER A 7 -38.09 21.90 80.61
CA SER A 7 -37.43 20.65 80.25
C SER A 7 -35.91 20.87 80.21
N ALA A 8 -35.15 19.93 80.78
CA ALA A 8 -33.71 19.91 80.58
C ALA A 8 -33.43 19.50 79.12
N ALA A 9 -32.86 20.40 78.33
CA ALA A 9 -32.30 20.05 77.03
C ALA A 9 -31.11 19.12 77.27
N LEU A 10 -31.22 17.85 76.84
CA LEU A 10 -30.11 16.91 76.90
C LEU A 10 -28.97 17.44 76.03
N ASN A 11 -27.75 17.49 76.57
CA ASN A 11 -26.57 17.86 75.81
C ASN A 11 -26.43 16.91 74.60
N PRO A 12 -26.43 17.41 73.35
CA PRO A 12 -26.33 16.57 72.15
C PRO A 12 -25.07 15.70 72.13
N GLY A 13 -24.01 16.09 72.85
CA GLY A 13 -22.78 15.30 72.99
C GLY A 13 -22.89 14.05 73.87
N SER A 14 -24.03 13.84 74.54
CA SER A 14 -24.26 12.68 75.44
C SER A 14 -25.13 11.59 74.82
N VAL A 15 -25.55 11.73 73.56
CA VAL A 15 -26.38 10.75 72.84
C VAL A 15 -25.72 10.37 71.52
N GLY A 16 -24.77 9.43 71.59
CA GLY A 16 -24.21 8.76 70.43
C GLY A 16 -23.11 7.79 70.85
N PRO A 17 -23.12 6.51 70.42
CA PRO A 17 -21.99 5.65 70.65
C PRO A 17 -20.78 6.19 69.86
N THR A 18 -19.68 6.50 70.54
CA THR A 18 -18.39 6.65 69.87
C THR A 18 -18.03 5.33 69.20
N LEU A 19 -18.07 5.29 67.88
CA LEU A 19 -17.67 4.12 67.12
C LEU A 19 -16.15 3.94 67.23
N PRO A 20 -15.66 2.71 67.50
CA PRO A 20 -14.22 2.46 67.53
C PRO A 20 -13.62 2.73 66.13
N PRO A 21 -12.35 3.17 66.05
CA PRO A 21 -11.66 3.34 64.77
C PRO A 21 -11.62 2.00 64.01
N VAL A 22 -11.98 2.02 62.73
CA VAL A 22 -11.84 0.85 61.86
C VAL A 22 -10.36 0.66 61.53
N PRO A 23 -9.77 -0.51 61.80
CA PRO A 23 -8.37 -0.76 61.47
C PRO A 23 -8.13 -0.76 59.94
N PRO A 24 -6.94 -0.36 59.46
CA PRO A 24 -6.63 -0.35 58.03
C PRO A 24 -6.73 -1.76 57.43
N PHE A 25 -7.44 -1.89 56.31
CA PHE A 25 -7.46 -3.13 55.53
C PHE A 25 -6.27 -3.16 54.59
N GLN A 26 -5.40 -4.17 54.73
CA GLN A 26 -4.24 -4.36 53.86
C GLN A 26 -4.58 -5.41 52.79
N PHE A 27 -4.61 -5.01 51.51
CA PHE A 27 -4.75 -5.98 50.43
C PHE A 27 -3.55 -6.94 50.42
N PRO A 28 -3.77 -8.26 50.29
CA PRO A 28 -2.67 -9.19 50.10
C PRO A 28 -2.00 -8.86 48.75
N THR A 29 -0.80 -8.30 48.82
CA THR A 29 0.06 -8.11 47.65
C THR A 29 0.76 -9.44 47.39
N GLY A 30 0.15 -10.26 46.52
CA GLY A 30 0.86 -11.39 45.92
C GLY A 30 1.90 -10.88 44.92
N PRO A 31 2.98 -11.63 44.65
CA PRO A 31 3.89 -11.27 43.57
C PRO A 31 3.11 -11.27 42.24
N THR A 32 3.19 -10.18 41.48
CA THR A 32 2.78 -10.19 40.07
C THR A 32 3.64 -11.25 39.36
N GLY A 33 3.00 -12.25 38.75
CA GLY A 33 3.71 -13.29 38.01
C GLY A 33 4.60 -12.68 36.92
N SER A 34 5.71 -13.36 36.57
CA SER A 34 6.57 -12.91 35.48
C SER A 34 5.75 -12.74 34.20
N THR A 35 5.89 -11.60 33.52
CA THR A 35 5.42 -11.45 32.15
C THR A 35 6.01 -12.58 31.31
N GLY A 36 5.16 -13.31 30.57
CA GLY A 36 5.62 -14.42 29.74
C GLY A 36 6.65 -13.96 28.70
N ALA A 37 7.42 -14.91 28.16
CA ALA A 37 8.37 -14.60 27.10
C ALA A 37 7.65 -13.90 25.94
N THR A 38 8.18 -12.77 25.49
CA THR A 38 7.76 -12.17 24.22
C THR A 38 8.05 -13.19 23.12
N GLY A 39 7.06 -13.47 22.26
CA GLY A 39 7.26 -14.37 21.12
C GLY A 39 8.44 -13.92 20.26
N PRO A 40 9.05 -14.82 19.46
CA PRO A 40 10.14 -14.43 18.58
C PRO A 40 9.69 -13.27 17.70
N THR A 41 10.43 -12.16 17.71
CA THR A 41 10.21 -11.06 16.78
C THR A 41 10.49 -11.60 15.39
N GLY A 42 9.44 -11.78 14.57
CA GLY A 42 9.62 -12.11 13.16
C GLY A 42 10.42 -10.99 12.50
N THR A 43 11.51 -11.32 11.80
CA THR A 43 12.25 -10.33 11.02
C THR A 43 11.38 -9.96 9.82
N LEU A 44 10.73 -8.79 9.86
CA LEU A 44 10.03 -8.26 8.69
C LEU A 44 11.08 -7.97 7.60
N SER A 45 10.99 -8.73 6.51
CA SER A 45 11.84 -8.54 5.35
C SER A 45 11.22 -7.44 4.49
N LEU A 46 11.60 -6.19 4.76
CA LEU A 46 11.11 -5.03 4.01
C LEU A 46 11.78 -4.97 2.63
N ALA A 47 10.99 -4.81 1.58
CA ALA A 47 11.47 -4.47 0.24
C ALA A 47 10.43 -3.64 -0.50
N PHE A 48 10.86 -2.56 -1.16
CA PHE A 48 9.99 -1.69 -1.95
C PHE A 48 10.79 -0.89 -2.98
N GLY A 49 10.10 -0.40 -4.00
CA GLY A 49 10.68 0.54 -4.96
C GLY A 49 9.63 1.35 -5.69
N ASN A 50 10.00 2.58 -6.03
CA ASN A 50 9.21 3.50 -6.85
C ASN A 50 10.05 3.97 -8.05
N PHE A 51 9.47 3.89 -9.24
CA PHE A 51 10.16 4.16 -10.51
C PHE A 51 9.25 4.99 -11.41
N CYS A 52 9.79 6.07 -11.97
CA CYS A 52 9.01 6.99 -12.79
C CYS A 52 9.64 7.22 -14.17
N GLN A 53 8.78 7.40 -15.15
CA GLN A 53 9.09 7.98 -16.44
C GLN A 53 8.48 9.37 -16.49
N THR A 54 9.34 10.39 -16.51
CA THR A 54 8.91 11.80 -16.48
C THR A 54 8.74 12.41 -17.88
N GLN A 55 9.18 11.69 -18.93
CA GLN A 55 9.12 12.16 -20.30
C GLN A 55 8.12 11.34 -21.12
N PHE A 56 7.53 11.98 -22.12
CA PHE A 56 6.85 11.31 -23.22
C PHE A 56 7.75 10.23 -23.87
N ILE A 57 7.20 9.02 -24.01
CA ILE A 57 7.84 7.91 -24.71
C ILE A 57 6.85 7.22 -25.65
N THR A 58 7.38 6.64 -26.72
CA THR A 58 6.67 5.67 -27.54
C THR A 58 7.25 4.30 -27.25
N VAL A 59 6.41 3.35 -26.86
CA VAL A 59 6.77 1.97 -26.55
C VAL A 59 6.23 1.09 -27.68
N PRO A 60 7.10 0.54 -28.54
CA PRO A 60 6.69 -0.40 -29.57
C PRO A 60 6.00 -1.64 -29.01
N PHE A 61 5.27 -2.36 -29.84
CA PHE A 61 4.69 -3.65 -29.45
C PHE A 61 5.78 -4.62 -28.97
N GLU A 62 5.51 -5.35 -27.88
CA GLU A 62 6.42 -6.26 -27.15
C GLU A 62 7.60 -5.60 -26.42
N ASP A 63 7.83 -4.30 -26.62
CA ASP A 63 8.91 -3.58 -25.96
C ASP A 63 8.56 -3.22 -24.51
N PRO A 64 9.58 -3.15 -23.62
CA PRO A 64 9.38 -2.77 -22.24
C PRO A 64 9.30 -1.24 -22.06
N PHE A 65 8.51 -0.82 -21.07
CA PHE A 65 8.48 0.57 -20.62
C PHE A 65 9.81 0.92 -19.92
N SER A 66 10.31 2.12 -20.20
CA SER A 66 11.51 2.65 -19.58
C SER A 66 11.19 3.64 -18.46
N PHE A 67 12.03 3.70 -17.44
CA PHE A 67 12.00 4.61 -16.31
C PHE A 67 13.29 5.42 -16.29
N ASN A 68 13.17 6.74 -16.15
CA ASN A 68 14.31 7.67 -16.13
C ASN A 68 14.58 8.26 -14.74
N GLN A 69 13.66 8.04 -13.78
CA GLN A 69 13.77 8.51 -12.41
C GLN A 69 13.54 7.33 -11.43
N VAL A 70 14.35 7.28 -10.38
CA VAL A 70 14.22 6.30 -9.29
C VAL A 70 13.84 7.06 -8.02
N GLY A 71 12.70 6.70 -7.43
CA GLY A 71 12.26 7.18 -6.13
C GLY A 71 12.86 6.37 -4.97
N PRO A 72 12.22 6.35 -3.79
CA PRO A 72 12.68 5.52 -2.67
C PRO A 72 12.73 4.04 -3.02
N ILE A 73 13.85 3.38 -2.68
CA ILE A 73 14.05 1.94 -2.85
C ILE A 73 14.66 1.33 -1.57
N ALA A 74 14.29 0.08 -1.26
CA ALA A 74 14.88 -0.69 -0.18
C ALA A 74 14.74 -2.20 -0.41
N GLY A 75 15.52 -2.98 0.34
CA GLY A 75 15.34 -4.44 0.40
C GLY A 75 15.64 -5.18 -0.91
N GLY A 76 16.55 -4.66 -1.73
CA GLY A 76 16.99 -5.34 -2.94
C GLY A 76 16.04 -5.21 -4.13
N VAL A 77 15.07 -4.30 -4.08
CA VAL A 77 14.35 -3.78 -5.24
C VAL A 77 15.18 -2.63 -5.82
N SER A 78 15.51 -2.68 -7.11
CA SER A 78 16.36 -1.67 -7.76
C SER A 78 16.15 -1.63 -9.28
N LEU A 79 16.47 -0.49 -9.92
CA LEU A 79 16.47 -0.37 -11.38
C LEU A 79 17.80 -0.95 -11.92
N LEU A 80 17.74 -2.08 -12.62
CA LEU A 80 18.93 -2.73 -13.19
C LEU A 80 19.40 -2.02 -14.45
N ASN A 81 18.46 -1.64 -15.30
CA ASN A 81 18.61 -0.79 -16.47
C ASN A 81 17.28 -0.04 -16.66
N PRO A 82 17.19 0.95 -17.56
CA PRO A 82 15.98 1.76 -17.68
C PRO A 82 14.68 0.98 -17.84
N THR A 83 14.70 -0.26 -18.32
CA THR A 83 13.50 -1.06 -18.63
C THR A 83 13.31 -2.28 -17.72
N THR A 84 14.19 -2.49 -16.75
CA THR A 84 14.21 -3.72 -15.96
C THR A 84 14.43 -3.43 -14.48
N ILE A 85 13.49 -3.90 -13.65
CA ILE A 85 13.61 -3.87 -12.20
C ILE A 85 14.21 -5.21 -11.73
N SER A 86 15.23 -5.16 -10.88
CA SER A 86 15.76 -6.31 -10.17
C SER A 86 15.14 -6.43 -8.78
N ILE A 87 14.77 -7.64 -8.40
CA ILE A 87 14.19 -7.99 -7.09
C ILE A 87 14.98 -9.17 -6.52
N THR A 88 15.83 -8.92 -5.51
CA THR A 88 16.72 -9.97 -4.98
C THR A 88 16.04 -10.88 -3.96
N GLN A 89 15.03 -10.39 -3.24
CA GLN A 89 14.36 -11.16 -2.19
C GLN A 89 13.14 -11.90 -2.74
N ALA A 90 12.99 -13.18 -2.36
CA ALA A 90 11.74 -13.89 -2.58
C ALA A 90 10.62 -13.32 -1.69
N GLY A 91 9.37 -13.43 -2.13
CA GLY A 91 8.21 -13.06 -1.33
C GLY A 91 6.96 -12.80 -2.16
N PHE A 92 5.90 -12.35 -1.50
CA PHE A 92 4.73 -11.81 -2.19
C PHE A 92 4.86 -10.29 -2.30
N TYR A 93 4.61 -9.76 -3.49
CA TYR A 93 4.74 -8.34 -3.78
C TYR A 93 3.44 -7.81 -4.34
N ARG A 94 2.98 -6.66 -3.83
CA ARG A 94 2.02 -5.82 -4.52
C ARG A 94 2.78 -4.98 -5.53
N VAL A 95 2.39 -5.06 -6.77
CA VAL A 95 2.94 -4.28 -7.89
C VAL A 95 1.79 -3.49 -8.47
N SER A 96 1.98 -2.18 -8.60
CA SER A 96 0.98 -1.29 -9.19
C SER A 96 1.64 -0.29 -10.10
N PHE A 97 0.96 0.06 -11.19
CA PHE A 97 1.41 1.11 -12.09
C PHE A 97 0.28 2.05 -12.46
N ILE A 98 0.67 3.26 -12.82
CA ILE A 98 -0.18 4.27 -13.44
C ILE A 98 0.56 4.74 -14.68
N ALA A 99 -0.10 4.68 -15.84
CA ALA A 99 0.42 5.18 -17.10
C ALA A 99 -0.60 6.13 -17.72
N LEU A 100 -0.12 7.19 -18.35
CA LEU A 100 -0.93 8.12 -19.13
C LEU A 100 -0.69 7.83 -20.61
N ILE A 101 -1.75 7.46 -21.32
CA ILE A 101 -1.73 6.97 -22.69
C ILE A 101 -2.36 8.01 -23.61
N ASN A 102 -1.60 8.43 -24.62
CA ASN A 102 -2.09 9.30 -25.68
C ASN A 102 -2.69 8.46 -26.81
N THR A 103 -3.98 8.64 -27.05
CA THR A 103 -4.73 7.92 -28.08
C THR A 103 -5.07 8.81 -29.27
N SER A 104 -4.88 10.12 -29.16
CA SER A 104 -5.20 11.10 -30.22
C SER A 104 -4.36 10.96 -31.49
N LEU A 105 -3.18 10.34 -31.39
CA LEU A 105 -2.28 10.12 -32.53
C LEU A 105 -2.56 8.79 -33.28
N ASN A 106 -3.52 7.98 -32.82
CA ASN A 106 -3.83 6.69 -33.41
C ASN A 106 -5.15 6.75 -34.22
N PRO A 107 -5.10 6.59 -35.56
CA PRO A 107 -6.30 6.65 -36.39
C PRO A 107 -7.09 5.33 -36.46
N VAL A 108 -6.63 4.25 -35.81
CA VAL A 108 -7.20 2.90 -35.93
C VAL A 108 -8.06 2.57 -34.72
N PHE A 109 -9.34 2.29 -34.96
CA PHE A 109 -10.32 1.90 -33.93
C PHE A 109 -10.84 0.47 -34.12
N PRO A 110 -11.20 -0.26 -33.04
CA PRO A 110 -10.99 0.15 -31.65
C PRO A 110 -9.50 0.19 -31.30
N HIS A 111 -9.11 1.14 -30.47
CA HIS A 111 -7.75 1.22 -29.93
C HIS A 111 -7.72 0.53 -28.57
N LEU A 112 -6.89 -0.51 -28.43
CA LEU A 112 -6.76 -1.31 -27.21
C LEU A 112 -5.32 -1.32 -26.70
N PRO A 113 -4.83 -0.23 -26.06
CA PRO A 113 -3.54 -0.24 -25.42
C PRO A 113 -3.59 -1.17 -24.19
N ILE A 114 -2.65 -2.12 -24.13
CA ILE A 114 -2.53 -3.10 -23.05
C ILE A 114 -1.11 -3.04 -22.50
N ILE A 115 -1.02 -2.91 -21.18
CA ILE A 115 0.23 -3.00 -20.43
C ILE A 115 0.20 -4.27 -19.61
N SER A 116 1.21 -5.11 -19.83
CA SER A 116 1.38 -6.39 -19.13
C SER A 116 2.66 -6.39 -18.33
N ALA A 117 2.63 -6.95 -17.12
CA ALA A 117 3.86 -7.21 -16.39
C ALA A 117 4.46 -8.58 -16.75
N PHE A 118 5.79 -8.61 -16.86
CA PHE A 118 6.58 -9.79 -17.17
C PHE A 118 7.54 -10.05 -16.03
N LEU A 119 7.59 -11.30 -15.57
CA LEU A 119 8.53 -11.77 -14.55
C LEU A 119 9.52 -12.72 -15.21
N ASN A 120 10.82 -12.44 -15.06
CA ASN A 120 11.88 -13.23 -15.68
C ASN A 120 11.67 -13.42 -17.19
N ASN A 121 11.29 -12.33 -17.87
CA ASN A 121 10.96 -12.29 -19.29
C ASN A 121 9.79 -13.20 -19.73
N SER A 122 9.03 -13.75 -18.78
CA SER A 122 7.84 -14.55 -19.04
C SER A 122 6.57 -13.77 -18.66
N PRO A 123 5.48 -13.88 -19.43
CA PRO A 123 4.22 -13.28 -19.05
C PRO A 123 3.69 -13.94 -17.77
N ILE A 124 3.05 -13.14 -16.90
CA ILE A 124 2.36 -13.70 -15.74
C ILE A 124 1.13 -14.51 -16.20
N PRO A 125 0.93 -15.75 -15.71
CA PRO A 125 -0.18 -16.59 -16.15
C PRO A 125 -1.58 -16.01 -15.92
N ASN A 126 -2.55 -16.51 -16.69
CA ASN A 126 -3.98 -16.21 -16.55
C ASN A 126 -4.34 -14.72 -16.70
N VAL A 127 -3.51 -13.93 -17.40
CA VAL A 127 -3.79 -12.51 -17.67
C VAL A 127 -3.87 -11.68 -16.37
N GLN A 128 -3.34 -12.20 -15.25
CA GLN A 128 -3.44 -11.58 -13.92
C GLN A 128 -2.69 -10.25 -13.81
N ALA A 129 -1.80 -9.97 -14.76
CA ALA A 129 -0.97 -8.77 -14.75
C ALA A 129 -1.07 -7.97 -16.06
N SER A 130 -2.17 -8.15 -16.81
CA SER A 130 -2.43 -7.45 -18.08
C SER A 130 -3.64 -6.56 -17.92
N PHE A 131 -3.46 -5.27 -18.19
CA PHE A 131 -4.50 -4.26 -18.03
C PHE A 131 -4.57 -3.40 -19.29
N GLY A 132 -5.77 -3.05 -19.72
CA GLY A 132 -5.95 -2.21 -20.89
C GLY A 132 -7.19 -1.35 -20.78
N ILE A 133 -7.27 -0.38 -21.69
CA ILE A 133 -8.46 0.41 -21.97
C ILE A 133 -8.88 0.16 -23.42
N GLN A 134 -10.13 0.46 -23.74
CA GLN A 134 -10.64 0.36 -25.12
C GLN A 134 -11.27 1.69 -25.50
N ILE A 135 -10.78 2.29 -26.59
CA ILE A 135 -11.34 3.50 -27.19
C ILE A 135 -11.99 3.10 -28.51
N ASN A 136 -13.28 3.41 -28.67
CA ASN A 136 -14.06 2.93 -29.81
C ASN A 136 -14.14 3.92 -30.97
N ASP A 137 -13.96 5.21 -30.70
CA ASP A 137 -14.02 6.27 -31.70
C ASP A 137 -13.14 7.47 -31.33
N SER A 138 -13.07 8.44 -32.25
CA SER A 138 -12.22 9.61 -32.12
C SER A 138 -12.71 10.64 -31.10
N GLU A 139 -13.99 10.63 -30.75
CA GLU A 139 -14.55 11.60 -29.78
C GLU A 139 -14.06 11.30 -28.36
N ASP A 140 -13.82 10.03 -28.08
CA ASP A 140 -13.23 9.55 -26.82
C ASP A 140 -11.69 9.57 -26.83
N SER A 141 -11.04 10.12 -27.86
CA SER A 141 -9.56 10.16 -27.94
C SER A 141 -8.96 11.29 -27.10
N GLY A 142 -7.77 11.07 -26.56
CA GLY A 142 -7.15 12.01 -25.64
C GLY A 142 -5.99 11.42 -24.87
N CYS A 143 -5.73 11.99 -23.69
CA CYS A 143 -4.76 11.47 -22.73
C CYS A 143 -5.52 10.74 -21.61
N HIS A 144 -5.40 9.42 -21.56
CA HIS A 144 -6.15 8.56 -20.65
C HIS A 144 -5.25 7.88 -19.64
N GLN A 145 -5.74 7.73 -18.40
CA GLN A 145 -5.04 6.94 -17.40
C GLN A 145 -5.33 5.44 -17.60
N LEU A 146 -4.28 4.64 -17.72
CA LEU A 146 -4.30 3.19 -17.62
C LEU A 146 -3.54 2.79 -16.35
N SER A 147 -4.23 2.18 -15.40
CA SER A 147 -3.64 1.70 -14.16
C SER A 147 -3.85 0.21 -14.00
N GLY A 148 -2.85 -0.46 -13.43
CA GLY A 148 -2.92 -1.88 -13.08
C GLY A 148 -2.40 -2.11 -11.67
N GLU A 149 -2.96 -3.11 -11.00
CA GLU A 149 -2.50 -3.57 -9.69
C GLU A 149 -2.60 -5.09 -9.64
N MET A 150 -1.53 -5.74 -9.19
CA MET A 150 -1.53 -7.17 -8.95
C MET A 150 -0.68 -7.56 -7.73
N ILE A 151 -0.96 -8.74 -7.19
CA ILE A 151 -0.12 -9.39 -6.19
C ILE A 151 0.59 -10.56 -6.86
N LEU A 152 1.92 -10.58 -6.80
CA LEU A 152 2.76 -11.59 -7.42
C LEU A 152 3.56 -12.36 -6.38
N SER A 153 3.67 -13.67 -6.56
CA SER A 153 4.71 -14.48 -5.89
C SER A 153 5.99 -14.38 -6.71
N ILE A 154 7.01 -13.73 -6.16
CA ILE A 154 8.27 -13.44 -6.86
C ILE A 154 9.40 -14.28 -6.23
N PRO A 155 10.08 -15.16 -7.00
CA PRO A 155 11.28 -15.85 -6.57
C PRO A 155 12.44 -14.88 -6.31
N ALA A 156 13.42 -15.31 -5.50
CA ALA A 156 14.64 -14.53 -5.29
C ALA A 156 15.41 -14.33 -6.60
N ASN A 157 16.09 -13.19 -6.72
CA ASN A 157 16.87 -12.79 -7.89
C ASN A 157 16.08 -12.78 -9.20
N SER A 158 14.84 -12.29 -9.14
CA SER A 158 13.99 -12.14 -10.31
C SER A 158 14.12 -10.75 -10.93
N ILE A 159 13.72 -10.64 -12.19
CA ILE A 159 13.52 -9.36 -12.88
C ILE A 159 12.06 -9.14 -13.23
N LEU A 160 11.61 -7.89 -13.15
CA LEU A 160 10.26 -7.45 -13.49
C LEU A 160 10.33 -6.36 -14.57
N GLN A 161 9.43 -6.45 -15.55
CA GLN A 161 9.24 -5.42 -16.58
C GLN A 161 7.76 -5.14 -16.77
N LEU A 162 7.39 -3.91 -17.11
CA LEU A 162 6.13 -3.62 -17.77
C LEU A 162 6.39 -3.62 -19.27
N ARG A 163 5.53 -4.23 -20.08
CA ARG A 163 5.65 -4.30 -21.53
C ARG A 163 4.37 -3.86 -22.20
N ASN A 164 4.52 -3.28 -23.39
CA ASN A 164 3.41 -3.08 -24.29
C ASN A 164 2.97 -4.44 -24.85
N ASP A 165 1.76 -4.84 -24.52
CA ASP A 165 1.14 -6.10 -24.91
C ASP A 165 -0.14 -5.86 -25.72
N SER A 166 -0.17 -4.74 -26.46
CA SER A 166 -1.29 -4.31 -27.31
C SER A 166 -1.38 -5.17 -28.56
N PHE A 167 -1.79 -6.43 -28.38
CA PHE A 167 -1.83 -7.45 -29.43
C PHE A 167 -2.80 -7.12 -30.57
N PHE A 168 -3.82 -6.28 -30.33
CA PHE A 168 -4.71 -5.83 -31.39
C PHE A 168 -3.94 -4.92 -32.36
N ASN A 169 -3.71 -5.42 -33.58
CA ASN A 169 -2.92 -4.76 -34.63
C ASN A 169 -1.47 -4.42 -34.22
N SER A 170 -0.91 -5.05 -33.18
CA SER A 170 0.47 -4.86 -32.72
C SER A 170 0.83 -3.37 -32.57
N GLN A 171 -0.04 -2.62 -31.90
CA GLN A 171 0.08 -1.16 -31.85
C GLN A 171 1.14 -0.69 -30.85
N ASN A 172 1.81 0.40 -31.19
CA ASN A 172 2.67 1.12 -30.25
C ASN A 172 1.80 1.82 -29.19
N ILE A 173 2.29 1.86 -27.96
CA ILE A 173 1.75 2.72 -26.92
C ILE A 173 2.51 4.03 -26.95
N VAL A 174 1.77 5.12 -27.08
CA VAL A 174 2.31 6.48 -26.96
C VAL A 174 1.86 7.02 -25.61
N THR A 175 2.77 7.49 -24.77
CA THR A 175 2.38 8.09 -23.48
C THR A 175 1.99 9.56 -23.64
N CYS A 176 1.47 10.18 -22.59
CA CYS A 176 1.33 11.64 -22.48
C CYS A 176 1.78 12.03 -21.08
N ASP A 177 2.38 13.21 -20.92
CA ASP A 177 2.87 13.65 -19.61
C ASP A 177 2.12 14.85 -19.04
N ASN A 178 1.48 15.75 -19.80
CA ASN A 178 0.65 16.87 -19.27
C ASN A 178 1.25 17.63 -18.05
N GLY A 179 2.59 17.64 -17.89
CA GLY A 179 3.28 18.21 -16.71
C GLY A 179 3.35 17.32 -15.46
N VAL A 180 3.01 16.03 -15.57
CA VAL A 180 3.08 14.97 -14.56
C VAL A 180 3.88 13.76 -15.09
N ASN A 181 4.01 12.68 -14.30
CA ASN A 181 4.72 11.48 -14.74
C ASN A 181 3.94 10.75 -15.86
N ALA A 182 4.62 10.37 -16.94
CA ALA A 182 4.04 9.56 -18.01
C ALA A 182 3.75 8.13 -17.55
N VAL A 183 4.63 7.56 -16.73
CA VAL A 183 4.47 6.24 -16.11
C VAL A 183 5.04 6.26 -14.70
N GLU A 184 4.34 5.65 -13.76
CA GLU A 184 4.81 5.36 -12.42
C GLU A 184 4.63 3.87 -12.13
N LEU A 185 5.66 3.23 -11.55
CA LEU A 185 5.64 1.86 -11.08
C LEU A 185 6.01 1.83 -9.59
N THR A 186 5.16 1.21 -8.79
CA THR A 186 5.37 1.00 -7.36
C THR A 186 5.36 -0.49 -7.04
N ILE A 187 6.33 -0.93 -6.24
CA ILE A 187 6.50 -2.31 -5.80
C ILE A 187 6.65 -2.31 -4.29
N ILE A 188 5.87 -3.14 -3.60
CA ILE A 188 5.90 -3.26 -2.13
C ILE A 188 5.81 -4.74 -1.76
N LYS A 189 6.79 -5.22 -0.99
CA LYS A 189 6.78 -6.57 -0.41
C LYS A 189 5.75 -6.67 0.72
N LEU A 190 4.96 -7.74 0.69
CA LEU A 190 3.87 -8.01 1.62
C LEU A 190 4.27 -9.00 2.72
N ASN A 191 5.15 -9.96 2.42
CA ASN A 191 5.79 -10.86 3.37
C ASN A 191 7.10 -11.43 2.81
#